data_AF-A0A2V8UI34-F1
#
_entry.id   AF-A0A2V8UI34-F1
#
_cell.length_a   1.000
_cell.length_b   1.000
_cell.length_c   1.000
_cell.angle_alpha   90.00
_cell.angle_beta   90.00
_cell.angle_gamma   90.00
#
_symmetry.space_group_name_H-M   'P 1'
#
loop_
_entity.id
_entity.type
_entity.pdbx_description
1 polymer ?
#
loop_
_entity_poly.entity_id
_entity_poly.type
_entity_poly.pdbx_seq_one_letter_code
_entity_poly.pdbx_strand_id
1 'polypeptide(L)'
;MLLILTEPIAACEWGPWTVPVALAAGETISNITLKVSDGTLLVFRISDPQRLIQDTAASVLPDGRLAFSDGNFRIGVVVSGRYARAMFVSGQSGVRQYSVAVPKSASMNLFLNTTLNVSQPGYPSIGSDQPSLRILVTGQSEVDVDLQVQ
;
A
#
# COMPACT_ATOMS: atom_id res chain seq x y z
N MET A 1 -9.20 -14.79 -21.52
CA MET A 1 -8.83 -15.33 -20.19
C MET A 1 -8.53 -14.14 -19.30
N LEU A 2 -9.47 -13.75 -18.44
CA LEU A 2 -9.32 -12.61 -17.54
C LEU A 2 -8.75 -13.16 -16.23
N LEU A 3 -7.45 -12.96 -15.99
CA LEU A 3 -6.84 -13.26 -14.70
C LEU A 3 -7.20 -12.12 -13.75
N ILE A 4 -8.17 -12.37 -12.87
CA ILE A 4 -8.41 -11.51 -11.73
C ILE A 4 -7.36 -11.89 -10.69
N LEU A 5 -6.31 -11.09 -10.58
CA LEU A 5 -5.30 -11.21 -9.53
C LEU A 5 -5.91 -10.65 -8.24
N THR A 6 -6.49 -11.52 -7.42
CA THR A 6 -6.78 -11.18 -6.02
C THR A 6 -5.45 -11.11 -5.28
N GLU A 7 -4.98 -9.91 -4.93
CA GLU A 7 -3.75 -9.75 -4.16
C GLU A 7 -3.94 -10.36 -2.75
N PRO A 8 -3.19 -11.42 -2.39
CA PRO A 8 -3.31 -12.04 -1.09
C PRO A 8 -2.75 -11.11 -0.03
N ILE A 9 -3.52 -10.88 1.05
CA ILE A 9 -2.99 -10.16 2.20
C ILE A 9 -1.99 -11.08 2.92
N ALA A 10 -0.74 -10.64 3.04
CA ALA A 10 0.19 -11.27 3.96
C ALA A 10 -0.32 -11.10 5.41
N ALA A 11 -0.80 -12.18 6.02
CA ALA A 11 -1.39 -12.16 7.37
C ALA A 11 -0.47 -11.59 8.45
N CYS A 12 0.86 -11.53 8.21
CA CYS A 12 1.82 -10.95 9.15
C CYS A 12 1.77 -9.42 9.21
N GLU A 13 1.36 -8.75 8.12
CA GLU A 13 1.22 -7.29 8.09
C GLU A 13 -0.04 -6.82 8.85
N TRP A 14 -1.10 -7.63 8.81
CA TRP A 14 -2.45 -7.23 9.22
C TRP A 14 -3.11 -8.06 10.33
N GLY A 15 -2.52 -9.20 10.71
CA GLY A 15 -3.06 -10.10 11.73
C GLY A 15 -2.82 -9.60 13.16
N PRO A 16 -3.58 -10.12 14.15
CA PRO A 16 -3.26 -9.91 15.56
C PRO A 16 -1.86 -10.42 15.85
N TRP A 17 -1.16 -9.75 16.78
CA TRP A 17 0.19 -10.05 17.27
C TRP A 17 0.53 -11.54 17.09
N THR A 18 1.30 -11.85 16.05
CA THR A 18 1.78 -13.22 15.84
C THR A 18 2.62 -13.60 17.05
N VAL A 19 2.26 -14.69 17.72
CA VAL A 19 3.10 -15.26 18.77
C VAL A 19 4.39 -15.73 18.08
N PRO A 20 5.56 -15.13 18.38
CA PRO A 20 6.80 -15.59 17.79
C PRO A 20 7.06 -17.01 18.29
N VAL A 21 7.29 -17.93 17.36
CA VAL A 21 7.73 -19.29 17.68
C VAL A 21 9.25 -19.31 17.64
N ALA A 22 9.88 -19.46 18.80
CA ALA A 22 11.33 -19.64 18.88
C ALA A 22 11.68 -21.08 18.50
N LEU A 23 12.65 -21.25 17.60
CA LEU A 23 13.12 -22.55 17.14
C LEU A 23 14.59 -22.71 17.47
N ALA A 24 14.96 -23.88 17.96
CA ALA A 24 16.35 -24.25 18.13
C ALA A 24 16.97 -24.66 16.79
N ALA A 25 18.29 -24.54 16.68
CA ALA A 25 19.01 -25.02 15.51
C ALA A 25 18.81 -26.54 15.33
N GLY A 26 18.39 -26.95 14.13
CA GLY A 26 18.13 -28.36 13.80
C GLY A 26 16.71 -28.84 14.11
N GLU A 27 15.85 -27.98 14.65
CA GLU A 27 14.46 -28.32 14.94
C GLU A 27 13.61 -28.35 13.66
N THR A 28 12.85 -29.43 13.44
CA THR A 28 11.96 -29.56 12.28
C THR A 28 10.53 -29.27 12.71
N ILE A 29 9.92 -28.20 12.18
CA ILE A 29 8.49 -27.98 12.31
C ILE A 29 7.75 -28.76 11.22
N SER A 30 6.70 -29.47 11.61
CA SER A 30 5.71 -30.07 10.72
C SER A 30 4.31 -29.54 11.01
N ASN A 31 3.36 -29.73 10.08
CA ASN A 31 1.96 -29.33 10.20
C ASN A 31 1.69 -27.81 10.27
N ILE A 32 2.51 -27.00 9.61
CA ILE A 32 2.27 -25.56 9.48
C ILE A 32 1.04 -25.33 8.59
N THR A 33 0.06 -24.59 9.10
CA THR A 33 -1.09 -24.13 8.31
C THR A 33 -0.92 -22.66 7.97
N LEU A 34 -0.79 -22.35 6.67
CA LEU A 34 -0.86 -20.99 6.19
C LEU A 34 -2.32 -20.60 5.96
N LYS A 35 -2.79 -19.54 6.63
CA LYS A 35 -4.08 -18.92 6.34
C LYS A 35 -3.86 -17.68 5.48
N VAL A 36 -4.33 -17.74 4.24
CA VAL A 36 -4.40 -16.59 3.34
C VAL A 36 -5.82 -16.03 3.40
N SER A 37 -5.94 -14.73 3.59
CA SER A 37 -7.23 -14.03 3.56
C SER A 37 -7.29 -13.10 2.36
N ASP A 38 -8.46 -13.03 1.73
CA ASP A 38 -8.72 -12.05 0.68
C ASP A 38 -8.70 -10.64 1.25
N GLY A 39 -8.15 -9.71 0.47
CA GLY A 39 -8.17 -8.28 0.77
C GLY A 39 -8.96 -7.44 -0.19
N THR A 40 -8.97 -6.15 0.11
CA THR A 40 -9.31 -5.10 -0.83
C THR A 40 -8.01 -4.51 -1.35
N LEU A 41 -7.92 -4.34 -2.67
CA LEU A 41 -6.84 -3.60 -3.28
C LEU A 41 -7.14 -2.10 -3.20
N LEU A 42 -6.31 -1.34 -2.50
CA LEU A 42 -6.34 0.12 -2.63
C LEU A 42 -5.42 0.54 -3.76
N VAL A 43 -5.96 1.30 -4.71
CA VAL A 43 -5.23 1.84 -5.84
C VAL A 43 -5.17 3.35 -5.72
N PHE A 44 -3.98 3.90 -5.56
CA PHE A 44 -3.74 5.33 -5.56
C PHE A 44 -3.34 5.77 -6.96
N ARG A 45 -4.12 6.66 -7.58
CA ARG A 45 -3.78 7.29 -8.86
C ARG A 45 -3.40 8.74 -8.60
N ILE A 46 -2.18 9.10 -8.94
CA ILE A 46 -1.61 10.41 -8.62
C ILE A 46 -1.33 11.15 -9.92
N SER A 47 -2.11 12.18 -10.19
CA SER A 47 -1.84 13.13 -11.27
C SER A 47 -0.59 13.94 -10.92
N ASP A 48 0.46 13.78 -11.72
CA ASP A 48 1.75 14.45 -11.63
C ASP A 48 2.19 14.92 -13.03
N PRO A 49 1.46 15.88 -13.63
CA PRO A 49 1.70 16.32 -15.00
C PRO A 49 3.07 16.99 -15.18
N GLN A 50 3.58 17.60 -14.11
CA GLN A 50 4.89 18.25 -14.08
C GLN A 50 6.04 17.28 -13.77
N ARG A 51 5.74 16.00 -13.47
CA ARG A 51 6.72 14.94 -13.16
C ARG A 51 7.62 15.30 -11.97
N LEU A 52 7.02 15.89 -10.93
CA LEU A 52 7.71 16.30 -9.71
C LEU A 52 8.01 15.11 -8.79
N ILE A 53 7.28 14.00 -8.92
CA ILE A 53 7.60 12.79 -8.17
C ILE A 53 8.85 12.15 -8.75
N GLN A 54 9.86 12.06 -7.92
CA GLN A 54 11.17 11.46 -8.19
C GLN A 54 11.35 10.27 -7.25
N ASP A 55 10.48 9.27 -7.39
CA ASP A 55 10.76 7.95 -6.82
C ASP A 55 11.42 7.06 -7.87
N THR A 56 12.49 6.38 -7.46
CA THR A 56 13.08 5.32 -8.26
C THR A 56 12.41 3.99 -7.91
N ALA A 57 11.82 3.35 -8.92
CA ALA A 57 11.47 1.94 -8.83
C ALA A 57 12.78 1.16 -8.67
N ALA A 58 13.14 0.80 -7.44
CA ALA A 58 14.15 -0.21 -7.22
C ALA A 58 13.59 -1.55 -7.72
N SER A 59 14.50 -2.36 -8.22
CA SER A 59 14.33 -3.68 -8.83
C SER A 59 13.05 -4.42 -8.46
N VAL A 60 12.45 -5.07 -9.47
CA VAL A 60 11.35 -6.03 -9.29
C VAL A 60 11.79 -7.08 -8.25
N LEU A 61 11.09 -7.12 -7.13
CA LEU A 61 11.22 -8.15 -6.11
C LEU A 61 10.72 -9.49 -6.68
N PRO A 62 11.17 -10.63 -6.15
CA PRO A 62 10.75 -11.96 -6.64
C PRO A 62 9.24 -12.21 -6.63
N ASP A 63 8.46 -11.42 -5.89
CA ASP A 63 7.00 -11.46 -5.81
C ASP A 63 6.31 -10.49 -6.79
N GLY A 64 7.07 -9.88 -7.71
CA GLY A 64 6.56 -8.92 -8.70
C GLY A 64 6.37 -7.50 -8.17
N ARG A 65 6.60 -7.26 -6.87
CA ARG A 65 6.48 -5.92 -6.28
C ARG A 65 7.73 -5.09 -6.60
N LEU A 66 7.60 -3.78 -6.75
CA LEU A 66 8.75 -2.89 -6.97
C LEU A 66 9.26 -2.40 -5.62
N ALA A 67 10.54 -2.65 -5.31
CA ALA A 67 11.18 -2.00 -4.16
C ALA A 67 11.26 -0.49 -4.45
N PHE A 68 11.21 0.38 -3.44
CA PHE A 68 11.56 1.79 -3.62
C PHE A 68 12.89 2.06 -2.93
N SER A 69 13.91 2.42 -3.72
CA SER A 69 15.09 3.12 -3.22
C SER A 69 14.84 4.61 -3.39
N ASP A 70 15.08 5.39 -2.34
CA ASP A 70 15.28 6.85 -2.34
C ASP A 70 14.43 7.67 -3.33
N GLY A 71 13.42 8.37 -2.81
CA GLY A 71 12.61 9.29 -3.57
C GLY A 71 11.91 10.31 -2.69
N ASN A 72 11.35 11.35 -3.30
CA ASN A 72 10.63 12.43 -2.62
C ASN A 72 9.15 12.14 -2.36
N PHE A 73 8.69 10.91 -2.65
CA PHE A 73 7.29 10.54 -2.54
C PHE A 73 7.12 9.13 -1.99
N ARG A 74 6.36 9.02 -0.91
CA ARG A 74 5.92 7.73 -0.34
C ARG A 74 4.48 7.85 0.09
N ILE A 75 3.71 6.80 -0.20
CA ILE A 75 2.29 6.72 0.10
C ILE A 75 1.96 5.36 0.72
N GLY A 76 0.99 5.36 1.61
CA GLY A 76 0.48 4.17 2.26
C GLY A 76 -0.69 4.51 3.16
N VAL A 77 -1.05 3.57 4.02
CA VAL A 77 -2.16 3.72 4.95
C VAL A 77 -1.75 3.34 6.36
N VAL A 78 -2.36 4.01 7.34
CA VAL A 78 -2.25 3.67 8.75
C VAL A 78 -3.59 3.10 9.22
N VAL A 79 -3.56 1.89 9.79
CA VAL A 79 -4.70 1.27 10.46
C VAL A 79 -4.24 0.59 11.74
N SER A 80 -4.98 0.82 12.83
CA SER A 80 -4.67 0.28 14.15
C SER A 80 -3.21 0.52 14.60
N GLY A 81 -2.65 1.69 14.25
CA GLY A 81 -1.27 2.07 14.59
C GLY A 81 -0.18 1.44 13.73
N ARG A 82 -0.53 0.68 12.69
CA ARG A 82 0.42 0.08 11.74
C ARG A 82 0.39 0.81 10.42
N TYR A 83 1.57 1.14 9.90
CA TYR A 83 1.75 1.67 8.56
C TYR A 83 1.96 0.54 7.56
N ALA A 84 1.13 0.47 6.54
CA ALA A 84 1.36 -0.35 5.36
C ALA A 84 1.68 0.54 4.16
N ARG A 85 2.83 0.30 3.56
CA ARG A 85 3.34 1.07 2.42
C ARG A 85 2.71 0.54 1.14
N ALA A 86 2.29 1.46 0.27
CA ALA A 86 1.91 1.13 -1.10
C ALA A 86 3.13 0.95 -2.00
N MET A 87 3.04 0.00 -2.92
CA MET A 87 4.08 -0.29 -3.91
C MET A 87 3.82 0.46 -5.20
N PHE A 88 4.87 0.79 -5.95
CA PHE A 88 4.71 1.32 -7.30
C PHE A 88 4.06 0.26 -8.18
N VAL A 89 3.13 0.67 -9.03
CA VAL A 89 2.56 -0.16 -10.08
C VAL A 89 3.02 0.33 -11.44
N SER A 90 2.84 1.63 -11.72
CA SER A 90 3.17 2.20 -13.02
C SER A 90 3.30 3.72 -12.96
N GLY A 91 4.05 4.32 -13.88
CA GLY A 91 4.12 5.76 -14.08
C GLY A 91 4.11 6.08 -15.57
N GLN A 92 2.95 6.47 -16.11
CA GLN A 92 2.80 6.80 -17.53
C GLN A 92 1.95 8.05 -17.69
N SER A 93 2.24 8.85 -18.73
CA SER A 93 1.41 9.99 -19.14
C SER A 93 1.12 11.03 -18.05
N GLY A 94 2.07 11.26 -17.12
CA GLY A 94 1.87 12.22 -16.03
C GLY A 94 0.94 11.71 -14.92
N VAL A 95 0.73 10.39 -14.85
CA VAL A 95 0.03 9.74 -13.73
C VAL A 95 0.95 8.67 -13.14
N ARG A 96 1.03 8.62 -11.81
CA ARG A 96 1.69 7.55 -11.05
C ARG A 96 0.66 6.72 -10.31
N GLN A 97 0.80 5.41 -10.36
CA GLN A 97 -0.09 4.47 -9.70
C GLN A 97 0.67 3.69 -8.64
N TYR A 98 0.06 3.58 -7.47
CA TYR A 98 0.56 2.79 -6.34
C TYR A 98 -0.56 1.89 -5.83
N SER A 99 -0.22 0.73 -5.26
CA SER A 99 -1.21 -0.16 -4.68
C SER A 99 -0.79 -0.76 -3.34
N VAL A 100 -1.79 -1.05 -2.50
CA VAL A 100 -1.62 -1.77 -1.24
C VAL A 100 -2.85 -2.64 -0.97
N ALA A 101 -2.64 -3.92 -0.67
CA ALA A 101 -3.69 -4.78 -0.18
C ALA A 101 -3.99 -4.48 1.30
N VAL A 102 -5.27 -4.29 1.62
CA VAL A 102 -5.76 -3.96 2.96
C VAL A 102 -6.91 -4.88 3.37
N PRO A 103 -7.24 -5.00 4.68
CA PRO A 103 -8.36 -5.82 5.11
C PRO A 103 -9.68 -5.42 4.45
N LYS A 104 -10.49 -6.43 4.08
CA LYS A 104 -11.79 -6.26 3.41
C LYS A 104 -12.81 -5.41 4.18
N SER A 105 -12.60 -5.16 5.47
CA SER A 105 -13.45 -4.30 6.27
C SER A 105 -12.58 -3.55 7.27
N ALA A 106 -12.25 -2.30 6.94
CA ALA A 106 -11.34 -1.49 7.73
C ALA A 106 -11.59 0.00 7.54
N SER A 107 -11.33 0.75 8.61
CA SER A 107 -11.19 2.20 8.58
C SER A 107 -9.71 2.52 8.74
N MET A 108 -9.15 3.24 7.79
CA MET A 108 -7.74 3.59 7.75
C MET A 108 -7.56 5.05 7.38
N ASN A 109 -6.36 5.58 7.61
CA ASN A 109 -6.00 6.93 7.20
C ASN A 109 -4.86 6.87 6.19
N LEU A 110 -4.97 7.66 5.12
CA LEU A 110 -3.88 7.91 4.20
C LEU A 110 -2.69 8.49 4.96
N PHE A 111 -1.50 8.03 4.62
CA PHE A 111 -0.25 8.58 5.09
C PHE A 111 0.65 8.87 3.90
N LEU A 112 1.12 10.12 3.83
CA LEU A 112 2.06 10.59 2.82
C LEU A 112 3.35 10.98 3.52
N ASN A 113 4.49 10.63 2.94
CA ASN A 113 5.81 11.15 3.32
C ASN A 113 6.42 11.74 2.05
N THR A 114 6.26 13.05 1.91
CA THR A 114 6.68 13.82 0.74
C THR A 114 6.88 15.29 1.08
N THR A 115 7.68 16.00 0.30
CA THR A 115 7.78 17.47 0.32
C THR A 115 6.84 18.14 -0.69
N LEU A 116 6.17 17.34 -1.53
CA LEU A 116 5.25 17.83 -2.55
C LEU A 116 3.89 18.19 -1.94
N ASN A 117 3.23 19.19 -2.52
CA ASN A 117 1.85 19.50 -2.18
C ASN A 117 0.93 18.52 -2.89
N VAL A 118 0.21 17.72 -2.12
CA VAL A 118 -0.75 16.73 -2.62
C VAL A 118 -2.15 17.14 -2.21
N SER A 119 -3.10 16.98 -3.09
CA SER A 119 -4.52 17.24 -2.82
C SER A 119 -5.38 16.13 -3.43
N GLN A 120 -6.60 15.99 -2.94
CA GLN A 120 -7.63 15.23 -3.64
C GLN A 120 -8.51 16.22 -4.41
N PRO A 121 -8.92 15.92 -5.65
CA PRO A 121 -9.81 16.78 -6.41
C PRO A 121 -11.05 17.19 -5.59
N GLY A 122 -11.25 18.49 -5.40
CA GLY A 122 -12.36 19.03 -4.60
C GLY A 122 -12.13 19.10 -3.09
N TYR A 123 -10.94 18.80 -2.59
CA TYR A 123 -10.58 18.85 -1.16
C TYR A 123 -9.32 19.70 -0.91
N PRO A 124 -9.10 20.15 0.34
CA PRO A 124 -7.86 20.81 0.75
C PRO A 124 -6.62 19.93 0.54
N SER A 125 -5.44 20.54 0.69
CA SER A 125 -4.18 19.79 0.67
C SER A 125 -4.17 18.72 1.77
N ILE A 126 -3.62 17.57 1.41
CA ILE A 126 -3.44 16.44 2.28
C ILE A 126 -2.11 16.63 3.01
N GLY A 127 -2.16 16.57 4.34
CA GLY A 127 -0.98 16.71 5.18
C GLY A 127 0.05 15.59 4.90
N SER A 128 1.31 15.98 4.86
CA SER A 128 2.46 15.07 4.84
C SER A 128 2.93 14.75 6.26
N ASP A 129 3.59 13.62 6.44
CA ASP A 129 4.19 13.10 7.68
C ASP A 129 3.20 12.85 8.84
N GLN A 130 1.91 12.80 8.54
CA GLN A 130 0.86 12.46 9.50
C GLN A 130 -0.31 11.74 8.83
N PRO A 131 -1.02 10.84 9.55
CA PRO A 131 -2.26 10.26 9.07
C PRO A 131 -3.30 11.35 8.83
N SER A 132 -3.94 11.34 7.67
CA SER A 132 -4.80 12.44 7.22
C SER A 132 -6.16 11.94 6.70
N LEU A 133 -6.30 11.75 5.39
CA LEU A 133 -7.55 11.41 4.72
C LEU A 133 -8.05 10.04 5.18
N ARG A 134 -9.28 9.99 5.72
CA ARG A 134 -9.91 8.73 6.10
C ARG A 134 -10.38 7.98 4.86
N ILE A 135 -9.99 6.70 4.77
CA ILE A 135 -10.43 5.76 3.73
C ILE A 135 -11.21 4.66 4.43
N LEU A 136 -12.40 4.36 3.90
CA LEU A 136 -13.28 3.32 4.42
C LEU A 136 -13.44 2.22 3.39
N VAL A 137 -13.18 0.98 3.82
CA VAL A 137 -13.37 -0.24 3.04
C VAL A 137 -14.45 -1.09 3.70
N THR A 138 -15.45 -1.50 2.93
CA THR A 138 -16.66 -2.25 3.34
C THR A 138 -16.95 -3.42 2.40
N GLY A 139 -15.94 -4.24 2.11
CA GLY A 139 -16.06 -5.51 1.41
C GLY A 139 -15.76 -5.46 -0.09
N GLN A 140 -15.37 -4.30 -0.63
CA GLN A 140 -15.00 -4.17 -2.05
C GLN A 140 -13.78 -5.02 -2.39
N SER A 141 -13.66 -5.45 -3.65
CA SER A 141 -12.42 -6.04 -4.17
C SER A 141 -11.34 -4.98 -4.40
N GLU A 142 -11.74 -3.77 -4.79
CA GLU A 142 -10.87 -2.67 -5.14
C GLU A 142 -11.49 -1.33 -4.74
N VAL A 143 -10.67 -0.37 -4.33
CA VAL A 143 -11.07 1.03 -4.09
C VAL A 143 -10.00 1.94 -4.68
N ASP A 144 -10.44 2.85 -5.55
CA ASP A 144 -9.61 3.88 -6.16
C ASP A 144 -9.54 5.13 -5.29
N VAL A 145 -8.35 5.72 -5.19
CA VAL A 145 -8.08 6.99 -4.51
C VAL A 145 -7.31 7.89 -5.47
N ASP A 146 -8.00 8.88 -6.01
CA ASP A 146 -7.42 9.84 -6.96
C ASP A 146 -6.84 11.06 -6.23
N LEU A 147 -5.57 11.33 -6.48
CA LEU A 147 -4.79 12.41 -5.89
C LEU A 147 -4.13 13.25 -6.99
N GLN A 148 -3.71 14.47 -6.64
CA GLN A 148 -3.01 15.37 -7.53
C GLN A 148 -1.85 16.06 -6.80
N VAL A 149 -0.68 16.06 -7.45
CA VAL A 149 0.47 16.90 -7.12
C VAL A 149 0.27 18.30 -7.72
N GLN A 150 0.56 19.32 -6.93
CA GLN A 150 0.48 20.73 -7.32
C GLN A 150 1.85 21.32 -7.67
#